data_AF-A0A815TVF6-F1
#
_entry.id   AF-A0A815TVF6-F1
#
_cell.length_a   1.000
_cell.length_b   1.000
_cell.length_c   1.000
_cell.angle_alpha   90.00
_cell.angle_beta   90.00
_cell.angle_gamma   90.00
#
_symmetry.space_group_name_H-M   'P 1'
#
loop_
_entity.id
_entity.type
_entity.pdbx_description
1 polymer ?
#
loop_
_entity_poly.entity_id
_entity_poly.type
_entity_poly.pdbx_seq_one_letter_code
_entity_poly.pdbx_strand_id
1 'polypeptide(L)'
;MHIIYRGFFLVICFGIAIECQGGGGGGGSFSGGVIALSIVGGIIGLGLLIFGVNYGINYWKGRPSQTNVVFIKNHTTENCNPEKSDMSMFKSGHWKSQYFQYGKWHGPCRFSLTFDTNSMTVKGTGSDNIGKFTINGIYSPETSRLGLSKKYQLGTGNKTENLGHTVTIQLTWNDTNNQFEGKWYVQTNKYHGDDKFQLKFDGQHLSTNLNSDDKSLGFTISGGIDKPVLNHFTSIIISHIYENTLADGVEQL
;
A
#
# COMPACT_ATOMS: atom_id res chain seq x y z
N MET A 1 13.74 16.70 -12.29
CA MET A 1 13.54 18.14 -11.96
C MET A 1 14.65 19.03 -12.49
N HIS A 2 15.94 18.74 -12.27
CA HIS A 2 17.06 19.61 -12.70
C HIS A 2 17.11 20.00 -14.19
N ILE A 3 16.60 19.16 -15.09
CA ILE A 3 16.63 19.42 -16.54
C ILE A 3 15.62 20.50 -16.95
N ILE A 4 14.45 20.55 -16.29
CA ILE A 4 13.38 21.52 -16.63
C ILE A 4 13.80 22.95 -16.23
N TYR A 5 14.46 23.10 -15.07
CA TYR A 5 14.94 24.41 -14.61
C TYR A 5 16.06 24.99 -15.49
N ARG A 6 16.92 24.13 -16.06
CA ARG A 6 18.00 24.59 -16.97
C ARG A 6 17.46 25.10 -18.30
N GLY A 7 16.38 24.50 -18.82
CA GLY A 7 15.70 24.99 -20.02
C GLY A 7 15.06 26.38 -19.82
N PHE A 8 14.39 26.58 -18.69
CA PHE A 8 13.73 27.86 -18.38
C PHE A 8 14.73 29.00 -18.18
N PHE A 9 15.87 28.73 -17.53
CA PHE A 9 16.93 29.70 -17.32
C PHE A 9 17.55 30.18 -18.65
N LEU A 10 17.76 29.27 -19.61
CA LEU A 10 18.30 29.63 -20.93
C LEU A 10 17.36 30.54 -21.72
N VAL A 11 16.04 30.31 -21.69
CA VAL A 11 15.06 31.17 -22.39
C VAL A 11 15.07 32.59 -21.83
N ILE A 12 15.17 32.75 -20.51
CA ILE A 12 15.27 34.07 -19.86
C ILE A 12 16.58 34.76 -20.21
N CYS A 13 17.71 34.03 -20.18
CA CYS A 13 19.01 34.60 -20.55
C CYS A 13 19.07 35.07 -22.01
N PHE A 14 18.45 34.34 -22.94
CA PHE A 14 18.39 34.77 -24.35
C PHE A 14 17.49 36.00 -24.55
N GLY A 15 16.41 36.14 -23.77
CA GLY A 15 15.58 37.35 -23.77
C GLY A 15 16.35 38.59 -23.30
N ILE A 16 17.11 38.47 -22.20
CA ILE A 16 17.88 39.58 -21.60
C ILE A 16 19.09 39.98 -22.47
N ALA A 17 19.75 39.01 -23.12
CA ALA A 17 20.92 39.29 -23.95
C ALA A 17 20.62 40.19 -25.17
N ILE A 18 19.37 40.18 -25.67
CA ILE A 18 18.94 41.05 -26.79
C ILE A 18 18.87 42.52 -26.35
N GLU A 19 18.65 42.79 -25.07
CA GLU A 19 18.48 44.14 -24.53
C GLU A 19 19.82 44.86 -24.26
N CYS A 20 20.92 44.12 -24.11
CA CYS A 20 22.23 44.70 -23.77
C CYS A 20 23.08 45.21 -24.96
N GLN A 21 22.64 45.09 -26.22
CA GLN A 21 23.38 45.66 -27.37
C GLN A 21 22.93 47.07 -27.79
N GLY A 22 22.00 47.71 -27.08
CA GLY A 22 21.46 49.03 -27.43
C GLY A 22 22.24 50.26 -26.93
N GLY A 23 23.46 50.08 -26.40
CA GLY A 23 24.27 51.16 -25.82
C GLY A 23 25.17 51.88 -26.83
N GLY A 24 24.62 52.37 -27.94
CA GLY A 24 25.37 53.15 -28.92
C GLY A 24 24.43 53.95 -29.81
N GLY A 25 24.32 55.26 -29.54
CA GLY A 25 23.37 56.17 -30.18
C GLY A 25 23.41 56.14 -31.71
N GLY A 26 22.39 55.56 -32.32
CA GLY A 26 22.08 55.66 -33.73
C GLY A 26 20.65 55.18 -33.94
N GLY A 27 19.78 56.02 -34.52
CA GLY A 27 18.36 55.75 -34.77
C GLY A 27 18.15 54.65 -35.82
N GLY A 28 18.59 53.44 -35.53
CA GLY A 28 18.37 52.26 -36.34
C GLY A 28 16.95 51.76 -36.16
N SER A 29 16.16 51.83 -37.23
CA SER A 29 14.86 51.18 -37.32
C SER A 29 15.01 49.71 -36.91
N PHE A 30 14.36 49.29 -35.82
CA PHE A 30 14.34 47.89 -35.41
C PHE A 30 13.79 47.06 -36.57
N SER A 31 14.66 46.23 -37.17
CA SER A 31 14.27 45.32 -38.24
C SER A 31 13.13 44.44 -37.75
N GLY A 32 11.98 44.46 -38.42
CA GLY A 32 10.81 43.64 -38.08
C GLY A 32 11.12 42.14 -37.96
N GLY A 33 12.24 41.68 -38.53
CA GLY A 33 12.74 40.31 -38.35
C GLY A 33 13.10 39.95 -36.90
N VAL A 34 13.63 40.90 -36.11
CA VAL A 34 14.00 40.63 -34.71
C VAL A 34 12.75 40.42 -33.85
N ILE A 35 11.73 41.27 -34.04
CA ILE A 35 10.45 41.14 -33.35
C ILE A 35 9.78 39.80 -33.70
N ALA A 36 9.79 39.42 -34.99
CA ALA A 36 9.23 38.15 -35.44
C ALA A 36 9.96 36.94 -34.81
N LEU A 37 11.28 36.95 -34.74
CA LEU A 37 12.06 35.86 -34.11
C LEU A 37 11.78 35.73 -32.62
N SER A 38 11.65 36.85 -31.90
CA SER A 38 11.31 36.84 -30.47
C SER A 38 9.93 36.24 -30.21
N ILE A 39 8.93 36.57 -31.03
CA ILE A 39 7.58 36.01 -30.92
C ILE A 39 7.60 34.49 -31.18
N VAL A 40 8.29 34.05 -32.25
CA VAL A 40 8.43 32.63 -32.57
C VAL A 40 9.13 31.86 -31.46
N GLY A 41 10.22 32.41 -30.91
CA GLY A 41 10.93 31.83 -29.77
C GLY A 41 10.06 31.71 -28.53
N GLY A 42 9.26 32.74 -28.22
CA GLY A 42 8.30 32.71 -27.12
C GLY A 42 7.23 31.62 -27.27
N ILE A 43 6.66 31.45 -28.47
CA ILE A 43 5.67 30.42 -28.76
C ILE A 43 6.27 29.01 -28.60
N ILE A 44 7.48 28.78 -29.15
CA ILE A 44 8.18 27.50 -29.02
C ILE A 44 8.50 27.22 -27.55
N GLY A 45 9.02 28.21 -26.82
CA GLY A 45 9.35 28.09 -25.40
C GLY A 45 8.12 27.74 -24.55
N LEU A 46 6.99 28.42 -24.79
CA LEU A 46 5.73 28.13 -24.11
C LEU A 46 5.21 26.73 -24.46
N GLY A 47 5.28 26.33 -25.74
CA GLY A 47 4.89 24.99 -26.18
C GLY A 47 5.70 23.89 -25.49
N LEU A 48 7.02 24.04 -25.39
CA LEU A 48 7.89 23.11 -24.69
C LEU A 48 7.62 23.07 -23.18
N LEU A 49 7.30 24.21 -22.56
CA LEU A 49 6.93 24.27 -21.14
C LEU A 49 5.62 23.52 -20.89
N ILE A 50 4.58 23.79 -21.69
CA ILE A 50 3.28 23.10 -21.58
C ILE A 50 3.48 21.60 -21.78
N PHE A 51 4.26 21.20 -22.79
CA PHE A 51 4.56 19.79 -23.03
C PHE A 51 5.33 19.15 -21.86
N GLY A 52 6.35 19.85 -21.33
CA GLY A 52 7.14 19.38 -20.19
C GLY A 52 6.32 19.22 -18.91
N VAL A 53 5.42 20.17 -18.62
CA VAL A 53 4.51 20.10 -17.46
C VAL A 53 3.52 18.94 -17.64
N ASN A 54 2.90 18.79 -18.81
CA ASN A 54 1.99 17.68 -19.10
C ASN A 54 2.69 16.32 -19.02
N TYR A 55 3.90 16.23 -19.55
CA TYR A 55 4.74 15.02 -19.44
C TYR A 55 5.05 14.71 -17.98
N GLY A 56 5.42 15.73 -17.20
CA GLY A 56 5.63 15.61 -15.75
C GLY A 56 4.39 15.09 -15.03
N ILE A 57 3.22 15.73 -15.21
CA ILE A 57 1.96 15.32 -14.57
C ILE A 57 1.63 13.87 -14.92
N ASN A 58 1.74 13.47 -16.19
CA ASN A 58 1.47 12.10 -16.62
C ASN A 58 2.46 11.09 -16.04
N TYR A 59 3.74 11.47 -15.86
CA TYR A 59 4.74 10.62 -15.23
C TYR A 59 4.44 10.32 -13.75
N TRP A 60 3.84 11.29 -13.05
CA TRP A 60 3.47 11.15 -11.64
C TRP A 60 2.15 10.40 -11.41
N LYS A 61 1.31 10.22 -12.43
CA LYS A 61 0.07 9.44 -12.31
C LYS A 61 0.37 8.00 -11.92
N GLY A 62 -0.33 7.49 -10.91
CA GLY A 62 -0.16 6.10 -10.43
C GLY A 62 1.13 5.83 -9.64
N ARG A 63 1.86 6.87 -9.23
CA ARG A 63 2.97 6.76 -8.28
C ARG A 63 2.57 7.30 -6.91
N PRO A 64 2.95 6.64 -5.81
CA PRO A 64 2.88 7.28 -4.52
C PRO A 64 3.87 8.46 -4.48
N SER A 65 3.49 9.54 -3.81
CA SER A 65 4.37 10.70 -3.61
C SER A 65 5.62 10.35 -2.78
N GLN A 66 5.55 9.26 -2.02
CA GLN A 66 6.56 8.80 -1.08
C GLN A 66 6.75 7.29 -1.21
N THR A 67 7.96 6.79 -0.97
CA THR A 67 8.20 5.34 -0.85
C THR A 67 7.54 4.81 0.43
N ASN A 68 7.31 3.50 0.53
CA ASN A 68 6.76 2.90 1.75
C ASN A 68 7.61 3.24 2.98
N VAL A 69 8.95 3.27 2.84
CA VAL A 69 9.86 3.63 3.94
C VAL A 69 9.62 5.07 4.40
N VAL A 70 9.49 6.01 3.47
CA VAL A 70 9.23 7.41 3.82
C VAL A 70 7.83 7.58 4.38
N PHE A 71 6.82 6.96 3.77
CA PHE A 71 5.43 6.98 4.23
C PHE A 71 5.29 6.53 5.69
N ILE A 72 6.02 5.48 6.08
CA ILE A 72 6.04 4.99 7.46
C ILE A 72 6.72 5.97 8.42
N LYS A 73 7.82 6.64 8.00
CA LYS A 73 8.60 7.55 8.86
C LYS A 73 8.03 8.95 9.01
N ASN A 74 7.29 9.45 8.02
CA ASN A 74 6.98 10.89 7.90
C ASN A 74 5.89 11.41 8.86
N HIS A 75 5.52 10.65 9.91
CA HIS A 75 4.50 11.08 10.88
C HIS A 75 4.97 10.97 12.34
N THR A 76 6.26 10.69 12.54
CA THR A 76 6.87 10.57 13.87
C THR A 76 7.00 11.93 14.59
N THR A 77 6.74 13.06 13.91
CA THR A 77 7.13 14.39 14.42
C THR A 77 6.07 15.23 15.13
N GLU A 78 4.77 14.87 15.14
CA GLU A 78 3.79 15.80 15.72
C GLU A 78 2.95 15.31 16.90
N ASN A 79 2.64 14.02 17.09
CA ASN A 79 1.75 13.61 18.21
C ASN A 79 1.82 12.11 18.57
N CYS A 80 2.95 11.41 18.37
CA CYS A 80 3.04 10.03 18.83
C CYS A 80 3.32 10.01 20.33
N ASN A 81 2.29 9.74 21.14
CA ASN A 81 2.50 9.35 22.53
C ASN A 81 3.09 7.92 22.51
N PRO A 82 4.38 7.73 22.87
CA PRO A 82 5.07 6.45 22.72
C PRO A 82 4.46 5.32 23.56
N GLU A 83 3.60 5.64 24.54
CA GLU A 83 2.97 4.66 25.42
C GLU A 83 1.84 3.83 24.78
N LYS A 84 1.40 4.15 23.56
CA LYS A 84 0.29 3.43 22.91
C LYS A 84 0.66 2.80 21.57
N SER A 85 1.82 2.14 21.50
CA SER A 85 2.15 1.24 20.39
C SER A 85 1.32 -0.05 20.49
N ASP A 86 0.06 0.04 20.05
CA ASP A 86 -0.83 -1.12 20.09
C ASP A 86 -0.51 -2.10 18.95
N MET A 87 0.29 -3.12 19.27
CA MET A 87 0.58 -4.23 18.37
C MET A 87 -0.67 -5.03 17.98
N SER A 88 -1.80 -4.84 18.68
CA SER A 88 -3.01 -5.61 18.45
C SER A 88 -3.56 -5.48 17.03
N MET A 89 -3.29 -4.38 16.31
CA MET A 89 -3.80 -4.22 14.93
C MET A 89 -3.03 -5.04 13.89
N PHE A 90 -1.77 -5.42 14.15
CA PHE A 90 -0.90 -6.12 13.20
C PHE A 90 -0.93 -7.63 13.40
N LYS A 91 -2.07 -8.26 13.09
CA LYS A 91 -2.30 -9.69 13.30
C LYS A 91 -1.96 -10.54 12.07
N SER A 92 -1.12 -11.55 12.27
CA SER A 92 -0.93 -12.62 11.28
C SER A 92 -2.21 -13.44 11.10
N GLY A 93 -2.54 -13.77 9.85
CA GLY A 93 -3.75 -14.52 9.53
C GLY A 93 -4.35 -14.12 8.19
N HIS A 94 -5.66 -14.30 8.06
CA HIS A 94 -6.42 -13.92 6.89
C HIS A 94 -6.94 -12.50 6.97
N TRP A 95 -6.91 -11.85 5.81
CA TRP A 95 -7.33 -10.49 5.62
C TRP A 95 -8.24 -10.39 4.41
N LYS A 96 -9.26 -9.54 4.50
CA LYS A 96 -10.14 -9.16 3.40
C LYS A 96 -9.73 -7.78 2.90
N SER A 97 -9.55 -7.66 1.59
CA SER A 97 -9.31 -6.37 0.95
C SER A 97 -10.43 -5.96 0.03
N GLN A 98 -10.66 -4.66 -0.07
CA GLN A 98 -11.46 -4.03 -1.12
C GLN A 98 -10.70 -2.86 -1.72
N TYR A 99 -10.91 -2.60 -3.00
CA TYR A 99 -10.26 -1.49 -3.69
C TYR A 99 -11.23 -0.81 -4.65
N PHE A 100 -11.09 0.51 -4.80
CA PHE A 100 -11.91 1.27 -5.74
C PHE A 100 -11.17 1.38 -7.07
N GLN A 101 -11.83 1.04 -8.18
CA GLN A 101 -11.26 1.15 -9.52
C GLN A 101 -12.38 1.26 -10.55
N TYR A 102 -12.21 2.15 -11.53
CA TYR A 102 -13.21 2.39 -12.59
C TYR A 102 -14.58 2.80 -12.04
N GLY A 103 -14.61 3.66 -11.01
CA GLY A 103 -15.85 4.18 -10.44
C GLY A 103 -16.64 3.18 -9.58
N LYS A 104 -16.07 2.01 -9.27
CA LYS A 104 -16.74 0.98 -8.44
C LYS A 104 -15.78 0.32 -7.45
N TRP A 105 -16.35 -0.24 -6.38
CA TRP A 105 -15.63 -1.10 -5.44
C TRP A 105 -15.48 -2.52 -6.02
N HIS A 106 -14.30 -3.09 -5.84
CA HIS A 106 -13.96 -4.47 -6.15
C HIS A 106 -13.57 -5.22 -4.87
N GLY A 107 -13.88 -6.51 -4.83
CA GLY A 107 -13.72 -7.37 -3.65
C GLY A 107 -15.04 -7.67 -2.94
N PRO A 108 -15.01 -8.22 -1.71
CA PRO A 108 -13.81 -8.50 -0.92
C PRO A 108 -13.00 -9.68 -1.46
N CYS A 109 -11.67 -9.55 -1.49
CA CYS A 109 -10.75 -10.65 -1.78
C CYS A 109 -10.02 -11.06 -0.50
N ARG A 110 -9.89 -12.36 -0.24
CA ARG A 110 -9.24 -12.89 0.96
C ARG A 110 -7.83 -13.37 0.64
N PHE A 111 -6.86 -12.99 1.47
CA PHE A 111 -5.48 -13.44 1.38
C PHE A 111 -4.83 -13.52 2.75
N SER A 112 -3.62 -14.08 2.81
CA SER A 112 -2.91 -14.27 4.08
C SER A 112 -1.78 -13.26 4.23
N LEU A 113 -1.66 -12.68 5.43
CA LEU A 113 -0.52 -11.85 5.84
C LEU A 113 0.15 -12.47 7.06
N THR A 114 1.48 -12.38 7.10
CA THR A 114 2.33 -12.79 8.21
C THR A 114 3.19 -11.60 8.59
N PHE A 115 3.01 -11.11 9.81
CA PHE A 115 3.76 -10.00 10.39
C PHE A 115 4.92 -10.56 11.21
N ASP A 116 6.12 -10.02 10.98
CA ASP A 116 7.33 -10.32 11.74
C ASP A 116 7.65 -9.12 12.63
N THR A 117 7.49 -9.32 13.94
CA THR A 117 7.69 -8.31 14.97
C THR A 117 9.16 -7.93 15.16
N ASN A 118 10.10 -8.79 14.77
CA ASN A 118 11.52 -8.51 14.95
C ASN A 118 12.05 -7.57 13.86
N SER A 119 11.61 -7.79 12.62
CA SER A 119 12.05 -6.99 11.48
C SER A 119 11.08 -5.86 11.09
N MET A 120 9.90 -5.81 11.72
CA MET A 120 8.79 -4.92 11.36
C MET A 120 8.41 -5.04 9.88
N THR A 121 8.48 -6.28 9.36
CA THR A 121 8.13 -6.61 7.99
C THR A 121 6.86 -7.44 7.93
N VAL A 122 6.20 -7.40 6.76
CA VAL A 122 5.02 -8.20 6.48
C VAL A 122 5.19 -8.92 5.16
N LYS A 123 4.79 -10.19 5.13
CA LYS A 123 4.74 -11.02 3.93
C LYS A 123 3.35 -11.56 3.73
N GLY A 124 3.01 -11.92 2.50
CA GLY A 124 1.72 -12.52 2.23
C GLY A 124 1.61 -13.12 0.85
N THR A 125 0.57 -13.91 0.64
CA THR A 125 0.23 -14.49 -0.66
C THR A 125 -1.29 -14.58 -0.80
N GLY A 126 -1.77 -14.56 -2.03
CA GLY A 126 -3.19 -14.67 -2.31
C GLY A 126 -3.50 -14.73 -3.79
N SER A 127 -4.80 -14.68 -4.09
CA SER A 127 -5.32 -14.57 -5.45
C SER A 127 -6.57 -13.69 -5.45
N ASP A 128 -6.79 -12.98 -6.55
CA ASP A 128 -8.03 -12.26 -6.83
C ASP A 128 -8.42 -12.44 -8.30
N ASN A 129 -9.36 -11.60 -8.78
CA ASN A 129 -9.82 -11.58 -10.17
C ASN A 129 -8.73 -11.15 -11.17
N ILE A 130 -7.67 -10.47 -10.73
CA ILE A 130 -6.54 -10.11 -11.58
C ILE A 130 -5.59 -11.30 -11.69
N GLY A 131 -5.24 -11.93 -10.57
CA GLY A 131 -4.43 -13.16 -10.57
C GLY A 131 -3.83 -13.52 -9.23
N LYS A 132 -2.87 -14.45 -9.25
CA LYS A 132 -2.09 -14.82 -8.06
C LYS A 132 -1.06 -13.76 -7.77
N PHE A 133 -0.77 -13.52 -6.49
CA PHE A 133 0.19 -12.50 -6.07
C PHE A 133 0.93 -12.86 -4.80
N THR A 134 2.08 -12.19 -4.62
CA THR A 134 2.86 -12.16 -3.39
C THR A 134 2.89 -10.74 -2.83
N ILE A 135 2.91 -10.59 -1.51
CA ILE A 135 3.01 -9.32 -0.80
C ILE A 135 4.31 -9.31 0.00
N ASN A 136 5.05 -8.20 -0.10
CA ASN A 136 6.11 -7.84 0.83
C ASN A 136 5.87 -6.41 1.31
N GLY A 137 6.20 -6.09 2.54
CA GLY A 137 5.98 -4.76 3.08
C GLY A 137 6.65 -4.51 4.41
N ILE A 138 6.40 -3.32 4.93
CA ILE A 138 6.85 -2.85 6.25
C ILE A 138 5.66 -2.23 6.97
N TYR A 139 5.72 -2.24 8.30
CA TYR A 139 4.69 -1.62 9.13
C TYR A 139 5.32 -0.93 10.33
N SER A 140 4.54 -0.09 11.01
CA SER A 140 4.97 0.61 12.21
C SER A 140 3.81 0.70 13.19
N PRO A 141 3.94 0.04 14.36
CA PRO A 141 3.00 0.19 15.47
C PRO A 141 2.93 1.62 16.00
N GLU A 142 4.04 2.34 15.97
CA GLU A 142 4.13 3.72 16.46
C GLU A 142 3.28 4.70 15.62
N THR A 143 3.26 4.50 14.29
CA THR A 143 2.53 5.37 13.36
C THR A 143 1.20 4.75 12.91
N SER A 144 0.89 3.54 13.35
CA SER A 144 -0.26 2.74 12.92
C SER A 144 -0.38 2.66 11.39
N ARG A 145 0.76 2.55 10.69
CA ARG A 145 0.83 2.55 9.23
C ARG A 145 1.37 1.25 8.67
N LEU A 146 0.93 0.96 7.45
CA LEU A 146 1.25 -0.24 6.69
C LEU A 146 1.60 0.12 5.25
N GLY A 147 2.80 -0.24 4.80
CA GLY A 147 3.26 -0.06 3.43
C GLY A 147 3.53 -1.39 2.75
N LEU A 148 2.74 -1.75 1.75
CA LEU A 148 2.81 -3.03 1.03
C LEU A 148 3.25 -2.84 -0.42
N SER A 149 3.85 -3.89 -0.96
CA SER A 149 4.16 -4.09 -2.37
C SER A 149 3.59 -5.44 -2.78
N LYS A 150 2.48 -5.40 -3.52
CA LYS A 150 1.77 -6.56 -4.06
C LYS A 150 2.24 -6.83 -5.48
N LYS A 151 2.93 -7.93 -5.72
CA LYS A 151 3.44 -8.32 -7.05
C LYS A 151 2.61 -9.45 -7.62
N TYR A 152 1.99 -9.24 -8.77
CA TYR A 152 1.25 -10.30 -9.48
C TYR A 152 2.20 -11.26 -10.19
N GLN A 153 1.84 -12.55 -10.19
CA GLN A 153 2.53 -13.58 -10.96
C GLN A 153 1.99 -13.56 -12.40
N LEU A 154 2.88 -13.25 -13.36
CA LEU A 154 2.54 -13.23 -14.77
C LEU A 154 1.98 -14.59 -15.23
N GLY A 155 0.96 -14.56 -16.08
CA GLY A 155 0.32 -15.77 -16.63
C GLY A 155 -0.78 -16.38 -15.75
N THR A 156 -1.16 -15.71 -14.65
CA THR A 156 -2.27 -16.15 -13.79
C THR A 156 -3.47 -15.19 -13.90
N GLY A 157 -4.68 -15.69 -13.70
CA GLY A 157 -5.90 -14.86 -13.71
C GLY A 157 -6.17 -14.17 -15.06
N ASN A 158 -6.57 -12.90 -15.00
CA ASN A 158 -6.94 -12.11 -16.17
C ASN A 158 -5.71 -11.64 -16.95
N LYS A 159 -5.49 -12.18 -18.15
CA LYS A 159 -4.34 -11.87 -19.01
C LYS A 159 -4.29 -10.42 -19.50
N THR A 160 -5.42 -9.71 -19.55
CA THR A 160 -5.43 -8.31 -20.02
C THR A 160 -5.01 -7.34 -18.93
N GLU A 161 -5.28 -7.66 -17.66
CA GLU A 161 -4.97 -6.82 -16.50
C GLU A 161 -3.69 -7.26 -15.78
N ASN A 162 -3.43 -8.57 -15.70
CA ASN A 162 -2.24 -9.11 -15.06
C ASN A 162 -1.03 -9.05 -15.99
N LEU A 163 -0.35 -7.90 -15.93
CA LEU A 163 0.91 -7.66 -16.63
C LEU A 163 2.14 -8.07 -15.80
N GLY A 164 1.98 -8.88 -14.74
CA GLY A 164 3.06 -9.23 -13.81
C GLY A 164 3.60 -8.03 -13.01
N HIS A 165 2.77 -6.99 -12.87
CA HIS A 165 3.16 -5.71 -12.29
C HIS A 165 3.11 -5.70 -10.76
N THR A 166 3.71 -4.68 -10.17
CA THR A 166 3.67 -4.41 -8.73
C THR A 166 2.69 -3.28 -8.45
N VAL A 167 1.84 -3.48 -7.45
CA VAL A 167 0.95 -2.47 -6.88
C VAL A 167 1.54 -2.06 -5.52
N THR A 168 1.76 -0.77 -5.33
CA THR A 168 2.15 -0.21 -4.04
C THR A 168 0.89 0.15 -3.26
N ILE A 169 0.83 -0.17 -1.97
CA ILE A 169 -0.34 0.09 -1.13
C ILE A 169 0.14 0.76 0.15
N GLN A 170 -0.45 1.89 0.51
CA GLN A 170 -0.09 2.68 1.69
C GLN A 170 -1.35 2.94 2.51
N LEU A 171 -1.37 2.41 3.73
CA LEU A 171 -2.54 2.40 4.60
C LEU A 171 -2.20 2.94 5.99
N THR A 172 -3.21 3.54 6.62
CA THR A 172 -3.22 3.95 8.02
C THR A 172 -4.37 3.24 8.71
N TRP A 173 -4.16 2.85 9.96
CA TRP A 173 -5.19 2.27 10.80
C TRP A 173 -6.33 3.27 11.05
N ASN A 174 -7.56 2.79 10.97
CA ASN A 174 -8.76 3.52 11.33
C ASN A 174 -9.41 2.83 12.54
N ASP A 175 -9.29 3.44 13.72
CA ASP A 175 -9.83 2.91 14.98
C ASP A 175 -11.37 2.79 14.97
N THR A 176 -12.06 3.69 14.28
CA THR A 176 -13.53 3.69 14.20
C THR A 176 -14.05 2.47 13.44
N ASN A 177 -13.40 2.14 12.32
CA ASN A 177 -13.81 1.04 11.45
C ASN A 177 -13.10 -0.29 11.77
N ASN A 178 -12.08 -0.25 12.64
CA ASN A 178 -11.23 -1.38 12.99
C ASN A 178 -10.62 -2.05 11.74
N GLN A 179 -10.04 -1.23 10.86
CA GLN A 179 -9.44 -1.65 9.60
C GLN A 179 -8.37 -0.66 9.13
N PHE A 180 -7.52 -1.10 8.20
CA PHE A 180 -6.57 -0.23 7.52
C PHE A 180 -7.22 0.41 6.28
N GLU A 181 -7.00 1.70 6.09
CA GLU A 181 -7.55 2.50 4.98
C GLU A 181 -6.45 3.35 4.33
N GLY A 182 -6.52 3.54 3.03
CA GLY A 182 -5.57 4.39 2.32
C GLY A 182 -5.68 4.25 0.82
N LYS A 183 -4.53 4.21 0.13
CA LYS A 183 -4.50 4.15 -1.33
C LYS A 183 -3.66 3.00 -1.86
N TRP A 184 -4.07 2.49 -3.01
CA TRP A 184 -3.24 1.67 -3.88
C TRP A 184 -2.71 2.52 -5.04
N TYR A 185 -1.57 2.13 -5.60
CA TYR A 185 -0.89 2.82 -6.70
C TYR A 185 -0.35 1.77 -7.67
N VAL A 186 -0.60 1.94 -8.96
CA VAL A 186 -0.02 1.11 -10.00
C VAL A 186 0.54 1.96 -11.12
N GLN A 187 1.69 1.52 -11.62
CA GLN A 187 2.28 2.05 -12.81
C GLN A 187 2.83 0.91 -13.66
N THR A 188 2.36 0.88 -14.89
CA THR A 188 2.82 0.00 -15.96
C THR A 188 2.93 0.81 -17.25
N ASN A 189 3.53 0.23 -18.29
CA ASN A 189 3.57 0.87 -19.61
C ASN A 189 2.18 1.05 -20.24
N LYS A 190 1.16 0.33 -19.77
CA LYS A 190 -0.21 0.32 -20.34
C LYS A 190 -1.24 1.02 -19.45
N TYR A 191 -0.98 1.13 -18.16
CA TYR A 191 -1.94 1.59 -17.18
C TYR A 191 -1.25 2.28 -16.01
N HIS A 192 -1.86 3.39 -15.59
CA HIS A 192 -1.50 4.17 -14.41
C HIS A 192 -2.78 4.41 -13.64
N GLY A 193 -2.74 4.20 -12.33
CA GLY A 193 -3.90 4.46 -11.49
C GLY A 193 -3.55 4.48 -10.02
N ASP A 194 -4.34 5.23 -9.26
CA ASP A 194 -4.35 5.19 -7.81
C ASP A 194 -5.77 5.46 -7.33
N ASP A 195 -6.17 4.79 -6.26
CA ASP A 195 -7.46 5.05 -5.62
C ASP A 195 -7.52 4.41 -4.23
N LYS A 196 -8.69 4.46 -3.60
CA LYS A 196 -8.97 3.95 -2.25
C LYS A 196 -8.72 2.45 -2.13
N PHE A 197 -8.16 2.06 -0.99
CA PHE A 197 -7.95 0.67 -0.59
C PHE A 197 -8.34 0.48 0.87
N GLN A 198 -8.97 -0.65 1.18
CA GLN A 198 -9.37 -1.05 2.53
C GLN A 198 -8.88 -2.46 2.82
N LEU A 199 -8.43 -2.69 4.04
CA LEU A 199 -7.87 -3.95 4.49
C LEU A 199 -8.34 -4.27 5.92
N LYS A 200 -9.11 -5.35 6.06
CA LYS A 200 -9.75 -5.75 7.33
C LYS A 200 -9.35 -7.16 7.73
N PHE A 201 -9.04 -7.35 9.00
CA PHE A 201 -8.69 -8.67 9.54
C PHE A 201 -9.92 -9.59 9.51
N ASP A 202 -9.75 -10.82 9.04
CA ASP A 202 -10.83 -11.80 8.84
C ASP A 202 -10.68 -13.07 9.71
N GLY A 203 -9.61 -13.16 10.50
CA GLY A 203 -9.38 -14.28 11.41
C GLY A 203 -8.05 -14.98 11.20
N GLN A 204 -7.69 -15.90 12.09
CA GLN A 204 -6.42 -16.61 12.04
C GLN A 204 -6.43 -17.76 11.02
N HIS A 205 -5.23 -18.16 10.60
CA HIS A 205 -5.02 -19.41 9.90
C HIS A 205 -5.17 -20.55 10.93
N LEU A 206 -6.37 -21.08 11.11
CA LEU A 206 -6.54 -22.35 11.79
C LEU A 206 -5.93 -23.41 10.88
N SER A 207 -4.64 -23.69 11.06
CA SER A 207 -4.05 -24.95 10.63
C SER A 207 -4.77 -26.02 11.42
N THR A 208 -5.82 -26.59 10.85
CA THR A 208 -6.40 -27.85 11.27
C THR A 208 -5.34 -28.92 11.02
N ASN A 209 -4.35 -29.00 11.90
CA ASN A 209 -3.68 -30.26 12.21
C ASN A 209 -4.69 -31.12 12.97
N LEU A 210 -5.78 -31.50 12.30
CA LEU A 210 -6.50 -32.71 12.67
C LEU A 210 -5.63 -33.84 12.16
N ASN A 211 -4.63 -34.18 12.97
CA ASN A 211 -3.95 -35.45 12.83
C ASN A 211 -5.04 -36.51 13.06
N SER A 212 -5.49 -37.17 12.00
CA SER A 212 -6.58 -38.15 12.01
C SER A 212 -6.26 -39.41 12.83
N ASP A 213 -5.10 -39.45 13.47
CA ASP A 213 -4.55 -40.63 14.11
C ASP A 213 -4.60 -40.58 15.64
N ASP A 214 -5.04 -39.47 16.25
CA ASP A 214 -5.26 -39.43 17.71
C ASP A 214 -6.72 -39.75 18.06
N LYS A 215 -7.08 -41.02 17.89
CA LYS A 215 -8.26 -41.63 18.51
C LYS A 215 -7.95 -41.91 19.99
N SER A 216 -8.02 -40.93 20.90
CA SER A 216 -8.41 -41.17 22.33
C SER A 216 -8.36 -39.96 23.26
N LEU A 217 -8.97 -38.82 22.93
CA LEU A 217 -9.42 -37.91 23.99
C LEU A 217 -10.94 -37.93 24.01
N GLY A 218 -11.46 -38.76 24.91
CA GLY A 218 -12.89 -38.98 25.14
C GLY A 218 -13.57 -37.76 25.71
N PHE A 219 -13.88 -36.78 24.86
CA PHE A 219 -14.86 -35.76 25.18
C PHE A 219 -15.97 -35.77 24.14
N THR A 220 -17.13 -36.23 24.58
CA THR A 220 -18.39 -36.15 23.85
C THR A 220 -18.98 -34.75 24.07
N ILE A 221 -18.97 -33.91 23.03
CA ILE A 221 -19.75 -32.67 23.05
C ILE A 221 -21.18 -33.01 22.65
N SER A 222 -22.05 -33.20 23.65
CA SER A 222 -23.50 -33.34 23.47
C SER A 222 -24.13 -31.95 23.46
N GLY A 223 -24.45 -31.44 22.27
CA GLY A 223 -25.24 -30.23 22.07
C GLY A 223 -26.29 -30.44 20.98
N GLY A 224 -27.36 -31.17 21.31
CA GLY A 224 -28.55 -31.26 20.47
C GLY A 224 -29.36 -29.97 20.59
N ILE A 225 -29.59 -29.28 19.47
CA ILE A 225 -30.49 -28.13 19.40
C ILE A 225 -31.66 -28.52 18.48
N ASP A 226 -32.71 -29.05 19.09
CA ASP A 226 -34.06 -28.99 18.54
C ASP A 226 -34.89 -28.06 19.42
N LYS A 227 -34.83 -26.76 19.09
CA LYS A 227 -35.94 -25.77 19.07
C LYS A 227 -35.41 -24.33 19.26
N PRO A 228 -36.06 -23.33 18.63
CA PRO A 228 -35.66 -21.94 18.72
C PRO A 228 -36.32 -21.29 19.94
N VAL A 229 -35.59 -20.50 20.75
CA VAL A 229 -36.08 -19.32 21.50
C VAL A 229 -34.86 -18.63 22.18
N LEU A 230 -34.65 -17.37 21.79
CA LEU A 230 -34.25 -16.19 22.58
C LEU A 230 -32.94 -16.16 23.40
N ASN A 231 -32.06 -15.24 22.98
CA ASN A 231 -31.07 -14.44 23.74
C ASN A 231 -30.67 -14.90 25.16
N HIS A 232 -29.46 -15.44 25.30
CA HIS A 232 -28.47 -14.93 26.24
C HIS A 232 -27.08 -15.51 25.95
N PHE A 233 -26.05 -14.66 25.97
CA PHE A 233 -24.65 -15.07 25.88
C PHE A 233 -24.35 -16.17 26.90
N THR A 234 -23.96 -17.35 26.43
CA THR A 234 -23.37 -18.40 27.27
C THR A 234 -21.87 -18.41 27.06
N SER A 235 -21.17 -17.86 28.04
CA SER A 235 -19.75 -18.08 28.29
C SER A 235 -19.46 -19.59 28.32
N ILE A 236 -18.51 -20.05 27.49
CA ILE A 236 -17.95 -21.40 27.60
C ILE A 236 -16.85 -21.33 28.65
N ILE A 237 -17.13 -21.80 29.86
CA ILE A 237 -16.14 -22.02 30.90
C ILE A 237 -15.58 -23.43 30.68
N ILE A 238 -14.29 -23.52 30.36
CA ILE A 238 -13.55 -24.79 30.35
C ILE A 238 -13.00 -24.99 31.76
N SER A 239 -13.61 -25.89 32.53
CA SER A 239 -13.13 -26.31 33.85
C SER A 239 -12.80 -27.80 33.83
N HIS A 240 -11.50 -28.12 33.71
CA HIS A 240 -10.79 -29.20 34.43
C HIS A 240 -9.42 -29.43 33.80
N ILE A 241 -8.37 -29.29 34.60
CA ILE A 241 -7.03 -29.79 34.32
C ILE A 241 -6.87 -31.03 35.20
N TYR A 242 -6.56 -32.19 34.61
CA TYR A 242 -6.17 -33.38 35.36
C TYR A 242 -4.66 -33.29 35.65
N GLU A 243 -4.30 -33.31 36.94
CA GLU A 243 -2.94 -33.58 37.40
C GLU A 243 -2.62 -35.06 37.19
N ASN A 244 -1.65 -35.37 36.32
CA ASN A 244 -1.06 -36.69 36.25
C ASN A 244 0.06 -36.81 37.28
N THR A 245 -0.23 -37.51 38.38
CA THR A 245 0.75 -38.00 39.34
C THR A 245 1.49 -39.19 38.73
N LEU A 246 2.80 -39.08 38.50
CA LEU A 246 3.67 -40.20 38.14
C LEU A 246 4.41 -40.64 39.40
N ALA A 247 4.12 -41.87 39.81
CA ALA A 247 4.58 -42.51 41.02
C ALA A 247 6.05 -42.95 40.96
N ASP A 248 6.63 -43.00 42.15
CA ASP A 248 7.95 -43.52 42.50
C ASP A 248 8.28 -44.89 41.90
N GLY A 249 9.55 -45.04 41.52
CA GLY A 249 10.20 -46.32 41.27
C GLY A 249 11.59 -46.32 41.89
N VAL A 250 11.67 -46.72 43.16
CA VAL A 250 12.90 -47.03 43.90
C VAL A 250 13.37 -48.42 43.49
N GLU A 251 14.60 -48.54 42.99
CA GLU A 251 15.34 -49.81 43.00
C GLU A 251 16.73 -49.60 43.60
N GLN A 252 17.10 -50.55 44.45
CA GLN A 252 18.22 -50.56 45.39
C GLN A 252 19.56 -50.87 44.70
N LEU A 253 20.64 -50.25 45.19
CA LEU A 253 21.96 -50.84 45.43
C LEU A 253 22.67 -50.09 46.57
#